data_AF-A0A2K5EPG4-F1
#
_entry.id   AF-A0A2K5EPG4-F1
#
_cell.length_a   1.000
_cell.length_b   1.000
_cell.length_c   1.000
_cell.angle_alpha   90.00
_cell.angle_beta   90.00
_cell.angle_gamma   90.00
#
_symmetry.space_group_name_H-M   'P 1'
#
loop_
_entity.id
_entity.type
_entity.pdbx_description
1 polymer ?
#
loop_
_entity_poly.entity_id
_entity_poly.type
_entity_poly.pdbx_seq_one_letter_code
_entity_poly.pdbx_strand_id
1 'polypeptide(L)'
;MFSFICGTLTLNLTLALFALVCCPGSGEKAFTVHVRPKKLTVKPKGSLEVNCSTTCNQPEMGGLETPLNKTVLAEQTQWKHYLISDISEDTVFHCHFTCSGEQVSVSFNVSVYQPPTQVILTLQPTWVAVGKSFTIECRVPAVEPLDSLTLFLFRGNETLHSQTFGKGAPALQEATATFNSTAHREDRHRNFSCLAVLDLLSRGGDIFHKHSEPRMLKIYEPVPDNQMVIIATVVSVLLFLFVTSVLLCFVFSQHWRQRRTGTYRVRAAWRRLPQAFWA
;
A
#
# COMPACT_ATOMS: atom_id res chain seq x y z
N MET A 1 -106.65 -1.43 20.40
CA MET A 1 -106.09 -1.65 21.74
C MET A 1 -105.28 -0.41 22.09
N PHE A 2 -105.65 0.28 23.18
CA PHE A 2 -104.95 1.33 23.99
C PHE A 2 -103.56 1.82 23.53
N SER A 3 -103.09 3.05 23.71
CA SER A 3 -103.54 4.32 24.31
C SER A 3 -102.42 5.34 24.00
N PHE A 4 -102.73 6.63 24.14
CA PHE A 4 -101.82 7.79 24.14
C PHE A 4 -100.57 7.61 25.03
N ILE A 5 -99.47 8.34 24.75
CA ILE A 5 -98.92 9.41 25.61
C ILE A 5 -97.68 10.10 25.00
N CYS A 6 -97.71 11.42 25.19
CA CYS A 6 -96.72 12.48 24.96
C CYS A 6 -95.51 12.39 25.92
N GLY A 7 -94.34 12.89 25.51
CA GLY A 7 -93.21 13.09 26.43
C GLY A 7 -92.00 13.76 25.78
N THR A 8 -91.91 15.07 25.93
CA THR A 8 -90.74 15.92 25.63
C THR A 8 -89.69 15.91 26.75
N LEU A 9 -88.45 16.25 26.36
CA LEU A 9 -87.32 16.83 27.13
C LEU A 9 -86.13 15.92 27.55
N THR A 10 -85.00 16.26 26.91
CA THR A 10 -83.61 16.43 27.44
C THR A 10 -82.82 15.19 27.86
N LEU A 11 -81.67 14.92 27.22
CA LEU A 11 -80.32 15.38 27.64
C LEU A 11 -79.22 14.75 26.74
N ASN A 12 -78.37 15.61 26.16
CA ASN A 12 -76.93 15.49 25.84
C ASN A 12 -76.22 14.19 25.41
N LEU A 13 -75.24 14.44 24.52
CA LEU A 13 -74.07 13.65 24.10
C LEU A 13 -74.30 12.49 23.14
N THR A 14 -73.91 12.68 21.86
CA THR A 14 -72.90 11.83 21.21
C THR A 14 -72.49 12.38 19.83
N LEU A 15 -71.19 12.67 19.69
CA LEU A 15 -70.35 12.65 18.47
C LEU A 15 -70.84 13.50 17.27
N ALA A 16 -70.40 14.74 17.07
CA ALA A 16 -69.01 15.12 16.74
C ALA A 16 -68.28 14.06 15.86
N LEU A 17 -68.86 13.68 14.71
CA LEU A 17 -68.17 12.89 13.69
C LEU A 17 -68.55 13.34 12.27
N PHE A 18 -68.23 14.59 11.94
CA PHE A 18 -68.15 15.06 10.55
C PHE A 18 -66.92 15.95 10.35
N ALA A 19 -65.79 15.55 10.94
CA ALA A 19 -64.49 16.18 10.79
C ALA A 19 -63.42 15.13 10.40
N LEU A 20 -63.69 14.38 9.34
CA LEU A 20 -62.79 13.46 8.63
C LEU A 20 -63.38 13.42 7.22
N VAL A 21 -62.79 13.92 6.13
CA VAL A 21 -61.41 13.74 5.68
C VAL A 21 -61.11 14.87 4.68
N CYS A 22 -60.35 15.88 5.12
CA CYS A 22 -59.48 16.62 4.21
C CYS A 22 -58.06 16.24 4.61
N CYS A 23 -57.63 15.04 4.22
CA CYS A 23 -56.20 14.84 4.02
C CYS A 23 -55.88 15.51 2.69
N PRO A 24 -55.14 16.63 2.63
CA PRO A 24 -54.32 16.86 1.47
C PRO A 24 -53.24 15.79 1.52
N GLY A 25 -53.58 14.58 1.07
CA GLY A 25 -52.60 13.64 0.59
C GLY A 25 -52.03 14.23 -0.69
N SER A 26 -51.19 15.26 -0.55
CA SER A 26 -50.22 15.59 -1.58
C SER A 26 -49.34 14.35 -1.64
N GLY A 27 -49.63 13.46 -2.59
CA GLY A 27 -48.68 12.47 -3.06
C GLY A 27 -47.57 13.23 -3.76
N GLU A 28 -46.81 13.99 -2.99
CA GLU A 28 -45.67 14.76 -3.45
C GLU A 28 -44.66 13.71 -3.89
N LYS A 29 -44.54 13.55 -5.21
CA LYS A 29 -43.55 12.65 -5.78
C LYS A 29 -42.20 13.20 -5.36
N ALA A 30 -41.56 12.53 -4.40
CA ALA A 30 -40.18 12.80 -4.03
C ALA A 30 -39.35 12.92 -5.32
N PHE A 31 -38.76 14.09 -5.54
CA PHE A 31 -37.94 14.36 -6.70
C PHE A 31 -36.46 14.22 -6.35
N THR A 32 -35.63 14.05 -7.37
CA THR A 32 -34.20 13.78 -7.23
C THR A 32 -33.39 14.75 -8.07
N VAL A 33 -32.24 15.15 -7.55
CA VAL A 33 -31.25 15.96 -8.27
C VAL A 33 -30.12 15.06 -8.75
N HIS A 34 -29.65 15.30 -9.96
CA HIS A 34 -28.57 14.55 -10.61
C HIS A 34 -27.50 15.50 -11.15
N VAL A 35 -26.26 15.04 -11.10
CA VAL A 35 -25.08 15.79 -11.55
C VAL A 35 -24.37 15.02 -12.65
N ARG A 36 -23.98 15.71 -13.73
CA ARG A 36 -23.07 15.20 -14.77
C ARG A 36 -21.98 16.24 -15.05
N PRO A 37 -20.74 15.84 -15.40
CA PRO A 37 -20.25 14.47 -15.53
C PRO A 37 -19.99 13.82 -14.17
N LYS A 38 -19.78 12.50 -14.18
CA LYS A 38 -19.26 11.77 -13.01
C LYS A 38 -17.78 12.00 -12.78
N LYS A 39 -17.07 12.54 -13.79
CA LYS A 39 -15.66 12.86 -13.72
C LYS A 39 -15.48 14.21 -13.06
N LEU A 40 -14.96 14.19 -11.84
CA LEU A 40 -14.87 15.36 -10.96
C LEU A 40 -13.41 15.71 -10.66
N THR A 41 -12.50 15.38 -11.56
CA THR A 41 -11.08 15.71 -11.44
C THR A 41 -10.61 16.63 -12.56
N VAL A 42 -9.89 17.70 -12.22
CA VAL A 42 -9.40 18.68 -13.18
C VAL A 42 -7.90 18.96 -12.98
N LYS A 43 -7.23 19.38 -14.05
CA LYS A 43 -5.86 19.90 -13.94
C LYS A 43 -5.87 21.29 -13.28
N PRO A 44 -4.76 21.75 -12.70
CA PRO A 44 -4.67 23.08 -12.12
C PRO A 44 -5.02 24.17 -13.13
N LYS A 45 -5.82 25.15 -12.69
CA LYS A 45 -6.39 26.22 -13.54
C LYS A 45 -7.21 25.69 -14.71
N GLY A 46 -7.68 24.46 -14.60
CA GLY A 46 -8.59 23.86 -15.57
C GLY A 46 -10.01 24.40 -15.43
N SER A 47 -10.83 24.04 -16.39
CA SER A 47 -12.27 24.29 -16.38
C SER A 47 -13.05 22.98 -16.34
N LEU A 48 -14.26 23.04 -15.77
CA LEU A 48 -15.18 21.93 -15.66
C LEU A 48 -16.57 22.36 -16.13
N GLU A 49 -17.16 21.56 -16.99
CA GLU A 49 -18.56 21.67 -17.36
C GLU A 49 -19.40 20.80 -16.42
N VAL A 50 -20.48 21.36 -15.87
CA VAL A 50 -21.37 20.70 -14.91
C VAL A 50 -22.82 20.90 -15.30
N ASN A 51 -23.56 19.81 -15.45
CA ASN A 51 -24.99 19.80 -15.65
C ASN A 51 -25.70 19.33 -14.38
N CYS A 52 -26.41 20.25 -13.74
CA CYS A 52 -27.34 19.96 -12.65
C CYS A 52 -28.73 19.71 -13.26
N SER A 53 -29.35 18.58 -12.97
CA SER A 53 -30.67 18.21 -13.49
C SER A 53 -31.59 17.68 -12.39
N THR A 54 -32.90 17.77 -12.57
CA THR A 54 -33.91 17.33 -11.61
C THR A 54 -35.00 16.49 -12.28
N THR A 55 -35.61 15.58 -11.53
CA THR A 55 -36.82 14.84 -11.95
C THR A 55 -38.12 15.61 -11.67
N CYS A 56 -38.06 16.76 -10.98
CA CYS A 56 -39.19 17.65 -10.79
C CYS A 56 -39.62 18.27 -12.13
N ASN A 57 -40.91 18.18 -12.49
CA ASN A 57 -41.42 18.67 -13.78
C ASN A 57 -41.43 20.20 -13.89
N GLN A 58 -41.70 20.89 -12.78
CA GLN A 58 -41.85 22.35 -12.72
C GLN A 58 -41.12 22.88 -11.47
N PRO A 59 -39.78 22.89 -11.46
CA PRO A 59 -39.03 23.42 -10.33
C PRO A 59 -39.19 24.95 -10.26
N GLU A 60 -39.32 25.46 -9.05
CA GLU A 60 -39.43 26.90 -8.77
C GLU A 60 -38.06 27.58 -8.92
N MET A 61 -37.01 26.91 -8.43
CA MET A 61 -35.65 27.39 -8.46
C MET A 61 -34.68 26.22 -8.64
N GLY A 62 -33.53 26.49 -9.24
CA GLY A 62 -32.43 25.55 -9.25
C GLY A 62 -31.13 26.19 -9.71
N GLY A 63 -30.02 25.62 -9.25
CA GLY A 63 -28.71 26.07 -9.64
C GLY A 63 -27.56 25.29 -9.04
N LEU A 64 -26.36 25.83 -9.25
CA LEU A 64 -25.09 25.31 -8.75
C LEU A 64 -24.49 26.34 -7.78
N GLU A 65 -24.24 25.97 -6.54
CA GLU A 65 -23.49 26.80 -5.58
C GLU A 65 -22.03 26.36 -5.52
N THR A 66 -21.13 27.35 -5.64
CA THR A 66 -19.67 27.18 -5.61
C THR A 66 -19.04 28.53 -5.28
N PRO A 67 -17.89 28.55 -4.58
CA PRO A 67 -17.12 29.78 -4.37
C PRO A 67 -16.44 30.31 -5.64
N LEU A 68 -16.40 29.50 -6.71
CA LEU A 68 -15.74 29.84 -7.97
C LEU A 68 -16.67 30.57 -8.94
N ASN A 69 -16.06 31.30 -9.87
CA ASN A 69 -16.80 31.93 -10.96
C ASN A 69 -17.38 30.85 -11.88
N LYS A 70 -18.68 30.97 -12.15
CA LYS A 70 -19.43 30.08 -13.04
C LYS A 70 -20.14 30.89 -14.11
N THR A 71 -20.21 30.33 -15.29
CA THR A 71 -20.98 30.87 -16.42
C THR A 71 -22.06 29.87 -16.80
N VAL A 72 -23.26 30.35 -17.14
CA VAL A 72 -24.34 29.50 -17.64
C VAL A 72 -24.13 29.31 -19.13
N LEU A 73 -23.92 28.07 -19.57
CA LEU A 73 -23.77 27.73 -20.99
C LEU A 73 -25.13 27.51 -21.65
N ALA A 74 -26.01 26.79 -20.95
CA ALA A 74 -27.35 26.47 -21.42
C ALA A 74 -28.25 26.15 -20.23
N GLU A 75 -29.54 26.41 -20.36
CA GLU A 75 -30.53 26.03 -19.35
C GLU A 75 -31.87 25.65 -19.97
N GLN A 76 -32.60 24.80 -19.26
CA GLN A 76 -34.00 24.48 -19.47
C GLN A 76 -34.70 24.37 -18.11
N THR A 77 -36.01 24.14 -18.12
CA THR A 77 -36.83 24.04 -16.91
C THR A 77 -36.27 23.03 -15.90
N GLN A 78 -35.82 21.85 -16.34
CA GLN A 78 -35.40 20.77 -15.42
C GLN A 78 -33.88 20.60 -15.31
N TRP A 79 -33.07 21.42 -15.99
CA TRP A 79 -31.61 21.30 -15.93
C TRP A 79 -30.90 22.59 -16.29
N LYS A 80 -29.70 22.77 -15.72
CA LYS A 80 -28.81 23.91 -15.98
C LYS A 80 -27.39 23.42 -16.20
N HIS A 81 -26.76 23.93 -17.25
CA HIS A 81 -25.40 23.60 -17.66
C HIS A 81 -24.47 24.77 -17.42
N TYR A 82 -23.41 24.53 -16.64
CA TYR A 82 -22.46 25.53 -16.17
C TYR A 82 -21.06 25.22 -16.68
N LEU A 83 -20.29 26.27 -16.95
CA LEU A 83 -18.84 26.21 -17.08
C LEU A 83 -18.22 26.92 -15.89
N ILE A 84 -17.43 26.19 -15.11
CA ILE A 84 -16.64 26.68 -13.98
C ILE A 84 -15.18 26.73 -14.44
N SER A 85 -14.53 27.88 -14.29
CA SER A 85 -13.15 28.10 -14.74
C SER A 85 -12.22 28.36 -13.57
N ASP A 86 -10.91 28.32 -13.85
CA ASP A 86 -9.84 28.65 -12.90
C ASP A 86 -9.88 27.85 -11.60
N ILE A 87 -10.18 26.55 -11.70
CA ILE A 87 -10.19 25.65 -10.54
C ILE A 87 -8.74 25.34 -10.14
N SER A 88 -8.30 25.87 -9.00
CA SER A 88 -6.92 25.72 -8.50
C SER A 88 -6.78 24.76 -7.33
N GLU A 89 -7.85 24.54 -6.56
CA GLU A 89 -7.84 23.73 -5.34
C GLU A 89 -9.09 22.83 -5.26
N ASP A 90 -9.01 21.75 -4.48
CA ASP A 90 -10.13 20.87 -4.18
C ASP A 90 -11.30 21.69 -3.60
N THR A 91 -12.46 21.62 -4.26
CA THR A 91 -13.63 22.45 -3.91
C THR A 91 -14.91 21.62 -3.93
N VAL A 92 -15.81 21.89 -2.97
CA VAL A 92 -17.13 21.25 -2.89
C VAL A 92 -18.17 22.09 -3.62
N PHE A 93 -18.90 21.47 -4.54
CA PHE A 93 -19.99 22.09 -5.30
C PHE A 93 -21.34 21.52 -4.86
N HIS A 94 -22.40 22.33 -4.98
CA HIS A 94 -23.75 21.93 -4.58
C HIS A 94 -24.75 22.21 -5.71
N CYS A 95 -25.28 21.17 -6.34
CA CYS A 95 -26.44 21.32 -7.22
C CYS A 95 -27.71 21.29 -6.36
N HIS A 96 -28.61 22.25 -6.50
CA HIS A 96 -29.88 22.25 -5.78
C HIS A 96 -31.06 22.56 -6.71
N PHE A 97 -32.24 22.05 -6.36
CA PHE A 97 -33.51 22.41 -6.96
C PHE A 97 -34.60 22.48 -5.88
N THR A 98 -35.53 23.40 -6.04
CA THR A 98 -36.70 23.58 -5.19
C THR A 98 -37.96 23.27 -5.99
N CYS A 99 -38.82 22.40 -5.47
CA CYS A 99 -40.04 21.92 -6.09
C CYS A 99 -41.16 21.90 -5.04
N SER A 100 -42.27 22.58 -5.30
CA SER A 100 -43.43 22.62 -4.38
C SER A 100 -43.05 23.03 -2.95
N GLY A 101 -42.12 23.98 -2.81
CA GLY A 101 -41.59 24.44 -1.53
C GLY A 101 -40.55 23.52 -0.85
N GLU A 102 -40.27 22.33 -1.37
CA GLU A 102 -39.20 21.44 -0.88
C GLU A 102 -37.90 21.64 -1.68
N GLN A 103 -36.77 21.84 -0.99
CA GLN A 103 -35.46 21.94 -1.63
C GLN A 103 -34.64 20.67 -1.44
N VAL A 104 -34.13 20.11 -2.54
CA VAL A 104 -33.20 18.97 -2.54
C VAL A 104 -31.87 19.43 -3.11
N SER A 105 -30.77 19.07 -2.46
CA SER A 105 -29.42 19.37 -2.89
C SER A 105 -28.52 18.13 -2.94
N VAL A 106 -27.57 18.15 -3.87
CA VAL A 106 -26.53 17.12 -4.03
C VAL A 106 -25.18 17.82 -4.01
N SER A 107 -24.38 17.48 -2.99
CA SER A 107 -22.99 17.90 -2.87
C SER A 107 -22.06 16.94 -3.61
N PHE A 108 -21.02 17.47 -4.23
CA PHE A 108 -19.97 16.68 -4.86
C PHE A 108 -18.63 17.41 -4.83
N ASN A 109 -17.56 16.66 -4.69
CA ASN A 109 -16.20 17.21 -4.59
C ASN A 109 -15.55 17.23 -5.96
N VAL A 110 -15.02 18.39 -6.34
CA VAL A 110 -14.14 18.52 -7.50
C VAL A 110 -12.71 18.56 -6.98
N SER A 111 -11.87 17.64 -7.45
CA SER A 111 -10.47 17.56 -7.04
C SER A 111 -9.52 18.03 -8.13
N VAL A 112 -8.50 18.77 -7.73
CA VAL A 112 -7.39 19.14 -8.60
C VAL A 112 -6.34 18.03 -8.55
N TYR A 113 -5.80 17.66 -9.70
CA TYR A 113 -4.78 16.63 -9.77
C TYR A 113 -3.59 17.03 -10.64
N GLN A 114 -2.43 16.56 -10.24
CA GLN A 114 -1.19 16.63 -10.99
C GLN A 114 -0.61 15.22 -11.11
N PRO A 115 -0.60 14.62 -12.31
CA PRO A 115 -0.06 13.27 -12.49
C PRO A 115 1.46 13.27 -12.33
N PRO A 116 2.06 12.14 -11.90
CA PRO A 116 3.50 12.03 -11.74
C PRO A 116 4.20 12.14 -13.11
N THR A 117 4.89 13.26 -13.34
CA THR A 117 5.67 13.47 -14.58
C THR A 117 7.07 12.88 -14.50
N GLN A 118 7.65 12.87 -13.29
CA GLN A 118 9.00 12.40 -13.01
C GLN A 118 9.02 11.50 -11.77
N VAL A 119 9.73 10.37 -11.88
CA VAL A 119 9.98 9.45 -10.77
C VAL A 119 11.47 9.16 -10.74
N ILE A 120 12.10 9.50 -9.62
CA ILE A 120 13.56 9.43 -9.46
C ILE A 120 13.88 8.33 -8.46
N LEU A 121 14.63 7.33 -8.89
CA LEU A 121 15.18 6.30 -8.01
C LEU A 121 16.64 6.63 -7.67
N THR A 122 17.01 6.51 -6.40
CA THR A 122 18.37 6.63 -5.88
C THR A 122 18.75 5.39 -5.08
N LEU A 123 19.98 4.91 -5.27
CA LEU A 123 20.55 3.78 -4.52
C LEU A 123 21.77 4.29 -3.76
N GLN A 124 21.77 4.14 -2.43
CA GLN A 124 22.80 4.70 -1.57
C GLN A 124 23.29 3.65 -0.55
N PRO A 125 24.59 3.32 -0.52
CA PRO A 125 25.64 3.75 -1.46
C PRO A 125 25.44 3.13 -2.85
N THR A 126 26.07 3.71 -3.87
CA THR A 126 26.06 3.15 -5.24
C THR A 126 26.93 1.90 -5.39
N TRP A 127 27.87 1.68 -4.47
CA TRP A 127 28.79 0.54 -4.44
C TRP A 127 28.84 -0.10 -3.05
N VAL A 128 28.45 -1.36 -2.94
CA VAL A 128 28.12 -2.02 -1.67
C VAL A 128 28.75 -3.42 -1.61
N ALA A 129 29.29 -3.81 -0.46
CA ALA A 129 29.79 -5.16 -0.25
C ALA A 129 28.62 -6.15 -0.11
N VAL A 130 28.81 -7.39 -0.60
CA VAL A 130 27.86 -8.48 -0.34
C VAL A 130 27.58 -8.60 1.16
N GLY A 131 26.30 -8.70 1.55
CA GLY A 131 25.85 -8.82 2.94
C GLY A 131 25.76 -7.49 3.70
N LYS A 132 26.08 -6.35 3.09
CA LYS A 132 25.87 -5.02 3.68
C LYS A 132 24.55 -4.41 3.23
N SER A 133 24.02 -3.51 4.05
CA SER A 133 22.78 -2.79 3.75
C SER A 133 23.02 -1.62 2.80
N PHE A 134 21.98 -1.28 2.05
CA PHE A 134 21.87 -0.10 1.22
C PHE A 134 20.44 0.41 1.24
N THR A 135 20.26 1.69 0.95
CA THR A 135 18.97 2.37 0.92
C THR A 135 18.54 2.57 -0.53
N ILE A 136 17.28 2.23 -0.77
CA ILE A 136 16.56 2.50 -2.00
C ILE A 136 15.61 3.65 -1.69
N GLU A 137 15.76 4.75 -2.40
CA GLU A 137 14.89 5.92 -2.25
C GLU A 137 14.20 6.19 -3.58
N CYS A 138 12.89 6.35 -3.55
CA CYS A 138 12.08 6.77 -4.68
C CYS A 138 11.43 8.10 -4.37
N ARG A 139 11.69 9.09 -5.22
CA ARG A 139 11.22 10.46 -5.09
C ARG A 139 10.37 10.86 -6.29
N VAL A 140 9.20 11.42 -6.03
CA VAL A 140 8.28 11.99 -7.01
C VAL A 140 8.13 13.48 -6.69
N PRO A 141 8.83 14.37 -7.42
CA PRO A 141 8.94 15.78 -7.01
C PRO A 141 7.66 16.62 -7.14
N ALA A 142 6.72 16.21 -8.00
CA ALA A 142 5.53 16.99 -8.33
C ALA A 142 4.35 16.04 -8.63
N VAL A 143 3.46 15.86 -7.65
CA VAL A 143 2.29 14.99 -7.75
C VAL A 143 1.24 15.38 -6.72
N GLU A 144 -0.03 15.36 -7.12
CA GLU A 144 -1.16 15.69 -6.26
C GLU A 144 -2.44 14.99 -6.76
N PRO A 145 -3.35 14.54 -5.87
CA PRO A 145 -3.25 14.51 -4.41
C PRO A 145 -2.38 13.37 -3.88
N LEU A 146 -1.62 13.65 -2.81
CA LEU A 146 -0.76 12.64 -2.17
C LEU A 146 -1.56 11.50 -1.56
N ASP A 147 -2.74 11.77 -1.01
CA ASP A 147 -3.57 10.73 -0.36
C ASP A 147 -4.11 9.65 -1.31
N SER A 148 -3.92 9.86 -2.62
CA SER A 148 -4.32 8.96 -3.70
C SER A 148 -3.11 8.37 -4.43
N LEU A 149 -1.90 8.57 -3.89
CA LEU A 149 -0.64 8.12 -4.45
C LEU A 149 -0.11 6.88 -3.72
N THR A 150 0.32 5.89 -4.50
CA THR A 150 1.09 4.74 -4.03
C THR A 150 2.41 4.64 -4.79
N LEU A 151 3.51 4.50 -4.07
CA LEU A 151 4.83 4.22 -4.63
C LEU A 151 5.18 2.75 -4.41
N PHE A 152 5.59 2.07 -5.48
CA PHE A 152 6.07 0.69 -5.46
C PHE A 152 7.55 0.65 -5.81
N LEU A 153 8.35 0.00 -4.96
CA LEU A 153 9.76 -0.27 -5.20
C LEU A 153 9.92 -1.72 -5.67
N PHE A 154 10.64 -1.90 -6.76
CA PHE A 154 10.86 -3.21 -7.38
C PHE A 154 12.33 -3.62 -7.38
N ARG A 155 12.54 -4.94 -7.32
CA ARG A 155 13.78 -5.63 -7.67
C ARG A 155 13.47 -6.61 -8.81
N GLY A 156 13.89 -6.26 -10.02
CA GLY A 156 13.42 -6.93 -11.23
C GLY A 156 11.90 -6.81 -11.34
N ASN A 157 11.20 -7.94 -11.20
CA ASN A 157 9.74 -8.02 -11.27
C ASN A 157 9.10 -8.20 -9.89
N GLU A 158 9.90 -8.25 -8.82
CA GLU A 158 9.42 -8.47 -7.46
C GLU A 158 9.18 -7.12 -6.76
N THR A 159 8.00 -6.96 -6.16
CA THR A 159 7.70 -5.79 -5.31
C THR A 159 8.40 -5.96 -3.96
N LEU A 160 9.40 -5.11 -3.69
CA LEU A 160 10.10 -5.08 -2.42
C LEU A 160 9.35 -4.31 -1.34
N HIS A 161 8.76 -3.18 -1.73
CA HIS A 161 8.09 -2.28 -0.81
C HIS A 161 6.98 -1.51 -1.53
N SER A 162 5.93 -1.20 -0.78
CA SER A 162 4.83 -0.37 -1.24
C SER A 162 4.50 0.63 -0.14
N GLN A 163 4.38 1.90 -0.52
CA GLN A 163 4.02 2.98 0.40
C GLN A 163 2.86 3.77 -0.20
N THR A 164 1.74 3.78 0.53
CA THR A 164 0.58 4.64 0.23
C THR A 164 0.65 5.85 1.14
N PHE A 165 0.45 7.04 0.57
CA PHE A 165 0.53 8.30 1.28
C PHE A 165 -0.85 8.66 1.86
N GLY A 166 -0.89 9.26 3.05
CA GLY A 166 -2.12 9.64 3.74
C GLY A 166 -2.34 11.16 3.78
N LYS A 167 -3.53 11.58 4.20
CA LYS A 167 -3.98 12.99 4.27
C LYS A 167 -3.19 13.91 5.21
N GLY A 168 -2.20 13.39 5.94
CA GLY A 168 -1.35 14.15 6.87
C GLY A 168 0.06 14.43 6.34
N ALA A 169 0.37 14.06 5.10
CA ALA A 169 1.63 14.42 4.47
C ALA A 169 1.68 15.96 4.29
N PRO A 170 2.84 16.61 4.55
CA PRO A 170 2.99 18.05 4.33
C PRO A 170 2.52 18.45 2.93
N ALA A 171 1.99 19.65 2.78
CA ALA A 171 1.56 20.25 1.50
C ALA A 171 2.70 20.46 0.47
N LEU A 172 3.85 19.80 0.66
CA LEU A 172 4.84 19.65 -0.38
C LEU A 172 4.23 18.70 -1.42
N GLN A 173 4.12 19.13 -2.67
CA GLN A 173 3.70 18.28 -3.80
C GLN A 173 4.73 17.19 -4.15
N GLU A 174 5.47 16.73 -3.15
CA GLU A 174 6.58 15.81 -3.25
C GLU A 174 6.31 14.56 -2.40
N ALA A 175 6.51 13.39 -2.99
CA ALA A 175 6.38 12.11 -2.31
C ALA A 175 7.72 11.37 -2.33
N THR A 176 8.14 10.88 -1.17
CA THR A 176 9.37 10.09 -1.05
C THR A 176 9.12 8.81 -0.27
N ALA A 177 9.54 7.67 -0.84
CA ALA A 177 9.53 6.37 -0.20
C ALA A 177 10.94 5.83 -0.06
N THR A 178 11.31 5.37 1.14
CA THR A 178 12.65 4.87 1.46
C THR A 178 12.58 3.45 1.99
N PHE A 179 13.40 2.55 1.46
CA PHE A 179 13.47 1.16 1.88
C PHE A 179 14.92 0.70 2.03
N ASN A 180 15.24 0.10 3.17
CA ASN A 180 16.56 -0.48 3.40
C ASN A 180 16.57 -1.95 3.00
N SER A 181 17.56 -2.35 2.20
CA SER A 181 17.73 -3.72 1.75
C SER A 181 19.17 -4.18 1.93
N THR A 182 19.40 -5.49 1.87
CA THR A 182 20.73 -6.10 1.97
C THR A 182 21.21 -6.49 0.58
N ALA A 183 22.47 -6.22 0.26
CA ALA A 183 23.05 -6.56 -1.04
C ALA A 183 23.38 -8.06 -1.13
N HIS A 184 22.72 -8.77 -2.06
CA HIS A 184 22.98 -10.17 -2.35
C HIS A 184 23.79 -10.34 -3.64
N ARG A 185 24.44 -11.50 -3.83
CA ARG A 185 25.21 -11.80 -5.06
C ARG A 185 24.33 -11.74 -6.31
N GLU A 186 23.08 -12.18 -6.17
CA GLU A 186 22.07 -12.23 -7.24
C GLU A 186 21.64 -10.83 -7.72
N ASP A 187 21.72 -9.82 -6.84
CA ASP A 187 21.33 -8.45 -7.15
C ASP A 187 22.22 -7.80 -8.22
N ARG A 188 23.41 -8.37 -8.50
CA ARG A 188 24.33 -7.90 -9.56
C ARG A 188 23.69 -7.86 -10.94
N HIS A 189 22.68 -8.69 -11.18
CA HIS A 189 21.98 -8.81 -12.46
C HIS A 189 20.52 -8.35 -12.37
N ARG A 190 20.14 -7.70 -11.27
CA ARG A 190 18.78 -7.21 -11.04
C ARG A 190 18.77 -5.68 -11.17
N ASN A 191 17.72 -5.20 -11.81
CA ASN A 191 17.43 -3.77 -11.87
C ASN A 191 16.50 -3.41 -10.71
N PHE A 192 16.78 -2.30 -10.06
CA PHE A 192 15.85 -1.66 -9.15
C PHE A 192 15.07 -0.60 -9.91
N SER A 193 13.77 -0.50 -9.68
CA SER A 193 12.91 0.52 -10.29
C SER A 193 11.86 0.98 -9.28
N CYS A 194 11.29 2.15 -9.53
CA CYS A 194 10.12 2.64 -8.80
C CYS A 194 8.97 2.89 -9.76
N LEU A 195 7.75 2.61 -9.30
CA LEU A 195 6.51 2.99 -9.96
C LEU A 195 5.71 3.90 -9.05
N ALA A 196 5.36 5.07 -9.56
CA ALA A 196 4.35 5.92 -8.95
C ALA A 196 2.99 5.65 -9.59
N VAL A 197 1.98 5.37 -8.78
CA VAL A 197 0.59 5.19 -9.22
C VAL A 197 -0.29 6.19 -8.49
N LEU A 198 -0.91 7.10 -9.23
CA LEU A 198 -1.92 8.03 -8.77
C LEU A 198 -3.30 7.49 -9.18
N ASP A 199 -4.08 7.01 -8.22
CA ASP A 199 -5.40 6.42 -8.45
C ASP A 199 -6.51 7.40 -8.05
N LEU A 200 -7.19 7.98 -9.05
CA LEU A 200 -8.26 8.95 -8.83
C LEU A 200 -9.66 8.36 -9.07
N LEU A 201 -9.80 7.04 -9.20
CA LEU A 201 -11.10 6.43 -9.54
C LEU A 201 -12.20 6.79 -8.52
N SER A 202 -11.86 6.81 -7.24
CA SER A 202 -12.78 7.20 -6.15
C SER A 202 -13.22 8.67 -6.22
N ARG A 203 -12.43 9.51 -6.89
CA ARG A 203 -12.70 10.94 -7.15
C ARG A 203 -13.31 11.18 -8.54
N GLY A 204 -13.64 10.11 -9.27
CA GLY A 204 -14.16 10.18 -10.64
C GLY A 204 -13.09 10.47 -11.71
N GLY A 205 -11.81 10.39 -11.37
CA GLY A 205 -10.71 10.58 -12.32
C GLY A 205 -10.24 9.28 -12.97
N ASP A 206 -9.06 9.34 -13.57
CA ASP A 206 -8.37 8.18 -14.18
C ASP A 206 -7.19 7.73 -13.30
N ILE A 207 -6.59 6.59 -13.64
CA ILE A 207 -5.34 6.14 -13.03
C ILE A 207 -4.16 6.66 -13.88
N PHE A 208 -3.22 7.33 -13.23
CA PHE A 208 -1.96 7.77 -13.85
C PHE A 208 -0.80 7.02 -13.22
N HIS A 209 0.17 6.60 -14.03
CA HIS A 209 1.35 5.93 -13.52
C HIS A 209 2.61 6.32 -14.29
N LYS A 210 3.75 6.26 -13.59
CA LYS A 210 5.06 6.56 -14.17
C LYS A 210 6.14 5.71 -13.52
N HIS A 211 6.99 5.10 -14.35
CA HIS A 211 8.18 4.39 -13.89
C HIS A 211 9.39 5.31 -13.83
N SER A 212 10.28 5.03 -12.87
CA SER A 212 11.64 5.55 -12.88
C SER A 212 12.48 4.83 -13.93
N GLU A 213 13.61 5.44 -14.30
CA GLU A 213 14.68 4.70 -14.97
C GLU A 213 15.19 3.56 -14.06
N PRO A 214 15.44 2.37 -14.61
CA PRO A 214 16.00 1.27 -13.85
C PRO A 214 17.44 1.59 -13.42
N ARG A 215 17.82 1.20 -12.20
CA ARG A 215 19.19 1.32 -11.70
C ARG A 215 19.73 -0.02 -11.23
N MET A 216 21.01 -0.25 -11.52
CA MET A 216 21.74 -1.42 -11.01
C MET A 216 22.59 -1.02 -9.81
N LEU A 217 22.59 -1.88 -8.78
CA LEU A 217 23.49 -1.73 -7.65
C LEU A 217 24.87 -2.30 -8.00
N LYS A 218 25.95 -1.54 -7.74
CA LYS A 218 27.30 -2.10 -7.90
C LYS A 218 27.62 -2.91 -6.64
N ILE A 219 27.97 -4.19 -6.80
CA ILE A 219 28.22 -5.10 -5.67
C ILE A 219 29.59 -5.74 -5.79
N TYR A 220 30.41 -5.59 -4.74
CA TYR A 220 31.72 -6.24 -4.65
C TYR A 220 31.75 -7.32 -3.56
N GLU A 221 32.60 -8.31 -3.75
CA GLU A 221 32.87 -9.30 -2.71
C GLU A 221 33.96 -8.75 -1.79
N PRO A 222 33.73 -8.70 -0.47
CA PRO A 222 34.78 -8.31 0.45
C PRO A 222 35.90 -9.34 0.38
N VAL A 223 37.12 -8.88 0.09
CA VAL A 223 38.30 -9.73 0.16
C VAL A 223 38.50 -10.10 1.63
N PRO A 224 38.64 -11.38 1.98
CA PRO A 224 38.90 -11.78 3.36
C PRO A 224 40.19 -11.11 3.82
N ASP A 225 40.14 -10.45 4.98
CA ASP A 225 41.30 -9.79 5.56
C ASP A 225 42.49 -10.77 5.61
N ASN A 226 43.65 -10.35 5.11
CA ASN A 226 44.87 -11.17 5.09
C ASN A 226 45.15 -11.74 6.49
N GLN A 227 44.86 -10.96 7.54
CA GLN A 227 45.02 -11.42 8.91
C GLN A 227 44.10 -12.61 9.25
N MET A 228 42.85 -12.61 8.78
CA MET A 228 41.91 -13.72 8.99
C MET A 228 42.36 -14.98 8.22
N VAL A 229 42.88 -14.83 7.00
CA VAL A 229 43.43 -15.95 6.22
C VAL A 229 44.69 -16.50 6.88
N ILE A 230 45.59 -15.63 7.37
CA ILE A 230 46.80 -16.04 8.09
C ILE A 230 46.43 -16.76 9.38
N ILE A 231 45.49 -16.25 10.18
CA ILE A 231 45.05 -16.92 11.42
C ILE A 231 44.44 -18.29 11.10
N ALA A 232 43.54 -18.37 10.12
CA ALA A 232 42.90 -19.63 9.74
C ALA A 232 43.93 -20.67 9.24
N THR A 233 44.91 -20.26 8.44
CA THR A 233 45.97 -21.14 7.94
C THR A 233 46.90 -21.59 9.07
N VAL A 234 47.34 -20.69 9.95
CA VAL A 234 48.17 -21.05 11.12
C VAL A 234 47.45 -22.01 12.05
N VAL A 235 46.19 -21.74 12.39
CA VAL A 235 45.37 -22.62 13.24
C VAL A 235 45.19 -23.98 12.57
N SER A 236 44.92 -24.02 11.27
CA SER A 236 44.81 -25.29 10.52
C SER A 236 46.11 -26.09 10.58
N VAL A 237 47.27 -25.46 10.30
CA VAL A 237 48.57 -26.13 10.34
C VAL A 237 48.88 -26.64 11.75
N LEU A 238 48.65 -25.85 12.80
CA LEU A 238 48.86 -26.27 14.18
C LEU A 238 48.00 -27.49 14.55
N LEU A 239 46.73 -27.51 14.12
CA LEU A 239 45.85 -28.66 14.32
C LEU A 239 46.35 -29.90 13.57
N PHE A 240 46.79 -29.76 12.32
CA PHE A 240 47.39 -30.87 11.56
C PHE A 240 48.66 -31.42 12.24
N LEU A 241 49.54 -30.55 12.75
CA LEU A 241 50.74 -30.96 13.48
C LEU A 241 50.38 -31.69 14.79
N PHE A 242 49.37 -31.21 15.50
CA PHE A 242 48.89 -31.86 16.72
C PHE A 242 48.32 -33.27 16.43
N VAL A 243 47.45 -33.38 15.42
CA VAL A 243 46.84 -34.67 15.03
C VAL A 243 47.90 -35.66 14.57
N THR A 244 48.85 -35.22 13.74
CA THR A 244 49.95 -36.09 13.27
C THR A 244 50.85 -36.54 14.42
N SER A 245 51.17 -35.66 15.37
CA SER A 245 51.93 -36.02 16.58
C SER A 245 51.23 -37.09 17.42
N VAL A 246 49.92 -36.95 17.64
CA VAL A 246 49.11 -37.95 18.38
C VAL A 246 49.09 -39.29 17.63
N LEU A 247 48.90 -39.28 16.31
CA LEU A 247 48.93 -40.50 15.49
C LEU A 247 50.30 -41.18 15.52
N LEU A 248 51.38 -40.43 15.41
CA LEU A 248 52.73 -40.97 15.53
C LEU A 248 52.97 -41.56 16.91
N CYS A 249 52.56 -40.87 17.98
CA CYS A 249 52.63 -41.40 19.35
C CYS A 249 51.87 -42.74 19.47
N PHE A 250 50.70 -42.86 18.84
CA PHE A 250 49.93 -44.10 18.83
C PHE A 250 50.68 -45.21 18.07
N VAL A 251 51.17 -44.93 16.86
CA VAL A 251 51.94 -45.90 16.05
C VAL A 251 53.20 -46.35 16.77
N PHE A 252 53.97 -45.43 17.35
CA PHE A 252 55.15 -45.76 18.14
C PHE A 252 54.81 -46.60 19.37
N SER A 253 53.72 -46.27 20.07
CA SER A 253 53.23 -47.04 21.20
C SER A 253 52.80 -48.46 20.79
N GLN A 254 52.14 -48.61 19.65
CA GLN A 254 51.75 -49.91 19.09
C GLN A 254 52.96 -50.73 18.66
N HIS A 255 53.90 -50.13 17.92
CA HIS A 255 55.13 -50.79 17.50
C HIS A 255 56.00 -51.19 18.71
N TRP A 256 56.07 -50.35 19.74
CA TRP A 256 56.78 -50.67 20.97
C TRP A 256 56.07 -51.77 21.77
N ARG A 257 54.73 -51.80 21.82
CA ARG A 257 53.97 -52.95 22.34
C ARG A 257 54.24 -54.23 21.55
N GLN A 258 54.26 -54.18 20.22
CA GLN A 258 54.57 -55.33 19.36
C GLN A 258 56.00 -55.84 19.58
N ARG A 259 57.00 -54.95 19.68
CA ARG A 259 58.38 -55.34 20.03
C ARG A 259 58.45 -56.00 21.40
N ARG A 260 57.67 -55.54 22.39
CA ARG A 260 57.58 -56.19 23.70
C ARG A 260 56.85 -57.54 23.65
N THR A 261 55.77 -57.70 22.89
CA THR A 261 55.06 -58.99 22.79
C THR A 261 55.83 -60.02 21.96
N GLY A 262 56.71 -59.59 21.05
CA GLY A 262 57.67 -60.45 20.35
C GLY A 262 58.67 -61.13 21.30
N THR A 263 59.18 -60.42 22.32
CA THR A 263 60.11 -61.00 23.31
C THR A 263 59.42 -61.94 24.31
N TYR A 264 58.12 -61.77 24.58
CA TYR A 264 57.35 -62.73 25.39
C TYR A 264 57.04 -64.04 24.67
N ARG A 265 56.83 -64.05 23.33
CA ARG A 265 56.67 -65.30 22.57
C ARG A 265 57.96 -66.13 22.53
N VAL A 266 59.13 -65.50 22.46
CA VAL A 266 60.43 -66.20 22.49
C VAL A 266 60.71 -66.81 23.87
N ARG A 267 60.31 -66.15 24.97
CA ARG A 267 60.40 -66.73 26.33
C ARG A 267 59.37 -67.82 26.62
N ALA A 268 58.20 -67.80 25.97
CA ALA A 268 57.19 -68.86 26.11
C ALA A 268 57.55 -70.13 25.31
N ALA A 269 58.24 -70.00 24.17
CA ALA A 269 58.73 -71.16 23.40
C ALA A 269 59.88 -71.90 24.12
N TRP A 270 60.73 -71.19 24.88
CA TRP A 270 61.81 -71.79 25.66
C TRP A 270 61.36 -72.57 26.92
N ARG A 271 60.09 -72.43 27.34
CA ARG A 271 59.57 -73.14 28.52
C ARG A 271 58.83 -74.45 28.20
N ARG A 272 58.86 -74.90 26.94
CA ARG A 272 58.28 -76.19 26.49
C ARG A 272 59.30 -77.07 25.76
N LEU A 273 60.52 -77.17 26.28
CA LEU A 273 61.48 -78.20 25.88
C LEU A 273 61.83 -79.05 27.12
N PRO A 274 61.47 -80.35 27.16
CA PRO A 274 61.84 -81.26 28.22
C PRO A 274 63.16 -81.97 27.86
N GLN A 275 64.17 -81.90 28.74
CA GLN A 275 65.36 -82.76 28.71
C GLN A 275 66.03 -82.66 30.09
N ALA A 276 65.94 -83.66 30.98
CA ALA A 276 66.50 -85.02 30.94
C ALA A 276 67.98 -85.08 31.39
N PHE A 277 68.16 -85.84 32.48
CA PHE A 277 69.31 -86.68 32.88
C PHE A 277 70.62 -86.10 33.49
N TRP A 278 70.78 -86.41 34.79
CA TRP A 278 71.91 -87.05 35.51
C TRP A 278 73.37 -86.60 35.29
N ALA A 279 74.04 -86.24 36.39
CA ALA A 279 75.11 -87.02 37.05
C ALA A 279 75.39 -86.45 38.46
#